data_AF-R7U2H9-F1
#
_entry.id   AF-R7U2H9-F1
#
_cell.length_a   1.000
_cell.length_b   1.000
_cell.length_c   1.000
_cell.angle_alpha   90.00
_cell.angle_beta   90.00
_cell.angle_gamma   90.00
#
_symmetry.space_group_name_H-M   'P 1'
#
loop_
_entity.id
_entity.type
_entity.pdbx_description
1 polymer ?
#
loop_
_entity_poly.entity_id
_entity_poly.type
_entity_poly.pdbx_seq_one_letter_code
_entity_poly.pdbx_strand_id
1 'polypeptide(L)' 'ISKILEKVMLLQLDRHFSTNNIYYSSQYGFQKNKSTEHALLELTDRILHQMDMNKAPTTIFFDLS' A
#
# COMPACT_ATOMS: atom_id res chain seq x y z
N ILE A 1 -24.55 -0.12 -17.26
CA ILE A 1 -23.51 0.43 -18.16
C ILE A 1 -22.38 1.10 -17.38
N SER A 2 -22.65 2.07 -16.47
CA SER A 2 -21.59 2.76 -15.68
C SER A 2 -20.57 1.83 -15.00
N LYS A 3 -21.02 0.83 -14.23
CA LYS A 3 -20.13 -0.14 -13.55
C LYS A 3 -19.25 -0.97 -14.50
N ILE A 4 -19.69 -1.16 -15.74
CA ILE A 4 -18.90 -1.87 -16.76
C ILE A 4 -17.76 -0.96 -17.23
N LEU A 5 -18.05 0.32 -17.49
CA LEU A 5 -17.04 1.31 -17.86
C LEU A 5 -16.02 1.52 -16.72
N GLU A 6 -16.47 1.64 -15.47
CA GLU A 6 -15.59 1.72 -14.30
C GLU A 6 -14.63 0.52 -14.23
N LYS A 7 -15.15 -0.71 -14.40
CA LYS A 7 -14.33 -1.92 -14.42
C LYS A 7 -13.30 -1.92 -15.55
N VAL A 8 -13.70 -1.47 -16.74
CA VAL A 8 -12.81 -1.39 -17.91
C VAL A 8 -11.71 -0.35 -17.68
N MET A 9 -12.02 0.81 -17.10
CA MET A 9 -11.03 1.82 -16.73
C MET A 9 -10.07 1.30 -15.67
N LEU A 10 -10.59 0.68 -14.60
CA LEU A 10 -9.78 0.08 -13.54
C LEU A 10 -8.76 -0.92 -14.09
N LEU A 11 -9.19 -1.83 -14.97
CA LEU A 11 -8.30 -2.84 -15.56
C LEU A 11 -7.19 -2.23 -16.42
N GLN A 12 -7.48 -1.14 -17.14
CA GLN A 12 -6.49 -0.44 -17.95
C GLN A 12 -5.48 0.32 -17.09
N LEU A 13 -5.96 1.03 -16.07
CA LEU A 13 -5.11 1.76 -15.13
C LEU A 13 -4.21 0.82 -14.33
N ASP A 14 -4.78 -0.26 -13.78
CA ASP A 14 -4.02 -1.29 -13.03
C ASP A 14 -2.90 -1.89 -13.89
N ARG A 15 -3.20 -2.19 -15.17
CA ARG A 15 -2.19 -2.65 -16.13
C ARG A 15 -1.11 -1.60 -16.36
N HIS A 16 -1.49 -0.35 -16.62
CA HIS A 16 -0.53 0.72 -16.88
C HIS A 16 0.38 0.97 -15.68
N PHE A 17 -0.17 1.00 -14.47
CA PHE A 17 0.60 1.22 -13.24
C PHE A 17 1.54 0.06 -12.94
N SER A 18 1.09 -1.17 -13.16
CA SER A 18 1.91 -2.37 -12.97
C SER A 18 3.05 -2.46 -13.97
N THR A 19 2.77 -2.26 -15.27
CA THR A 19 3.79 -2.37 -16.33
C THR A 19 4.87 -1.28 -16.22
N ASN A 20 4.51 -0.09 -15.74
CA ASN A 20 5.44 1.03 -15.61
C ASN A 20 6.02 1.19 -14.19
N ASN A 21 5.79 0.23 -13.29
CA ASN A 21 6.26 0.27 -11.90
C ASN A 21 5.89 1.57 -11.15
N ILE A 22 4.66 2.07 -11.36
CA ILE A 22 4.18 3.33 -10.76
C ILE A 22 3.75 3.13 -9.29
N TYR A 23 3.32 1.92 -8.92
CA TYR A 23 2.91 1.62 -7.55
C TYR A 23 4.05 1.78 -6.55
N TYR A 24 3.77 2.47 -5.45
CA TYR A 24 4.71 2.54 -4.34
C TYR A 24 4.86 1.17 -3.64
N SER A 25 6.08 0.84 -3.21
CA SER A 25 6.40 -0.48 -2.64
C SER A 25 5.62 -0.79 -1.37
N SER A 26 5.38 0.20 -0.52
CA SER A 26 4.61 0.07 0.74
C SER A 26 3.16 0.58 0.60
N GLN A 27 2.62 0.64 -0.62
CA GLN A 27 1.17 0.82 -0.83
C GLN A 27 0.48 -0.55 -0.77
N TYR A 28 -0.37 -0.77 0.22
CA TYR A 28 -1.05 -2.07 0.43
C TYR A 28 -2.54 -2.05 0.08
N GLY A 29 -3.16 -0.88 0.04
CA GLY A 29 -4.56 -0.72 -0.34
C GLY A 29 -4.79 -0.92 -1.83
N PHE A 30 -5.86 -1.61 -2.19
CA PHE A 30 -6.38 -1.77 -3.57
C PHE A 30 -5.36 -2.32 -4.58
N GLN A 31 -4.31 -3.00 -4.12
CA GLN A 31 -3.29 -3.61 -4.98
C GLN A 31 -3.39 -5.13 -4.96
N LYS A 32 -3.21 -5.77 -6.11
CA LYS A 32 -3.14 -7.23 -6.19
C LYS A 32 -1.94 -7.75 -5.39
N ASN A 33 -2.13 -8.91 -4.76
CA ASN A 33 -1.11 -9.61 -3.98
C ASN A 33 -0.56 -8.84 -2.77
N LYS A 34 -1.28 -7.82 -2.28
CA LYS A 34 -0.99 -7.14 -1.02
C LYS A 34 -2.25 -7.11 -0.16
N SER A 35 -2.13 -7.60 1.08
CA SER A 35 -3.21 -7.53 2.07
C SER A 35 -2.94 -6.44 3.09
N THR A 36 -3.97 -6.06 3.84
CA THR A 36 -3.85 -5.15 4.98
C THR A 36 -2.98 -5.73 6.10
N GLU A 37 -2.91 -7.05 6.22
CA GLU A 37 -2.05 -7.73 7.19
C GLU A 37 -0.57 -7.53 6.85
N HIS A 38 -0.21 -7.52 5.55
CA HIS A 38 1.16 -7.22 5.13
C HIS A 38 1.58 -5.80 5.54
N ALA A 39 0.65 -4.83 5.49
CA ALA A 39 0.92 -3.47 5.94
C ALA A 39 1.22 -3.43 7.45
N LEU A 40 0.41 -4.14 8.25
CA LEU A 40 0.60 -4.22 9.70
C LEU A 40 1.90 -4.94 10.06
N LEU A 41 2.22 -6.03 9.34
CA LEU A 41 3.46 -6.78 9.52
C LEU A 41 4.67 -5.89 9.22
N GLU A 42 4.68 -5.20 8.09
CA GLU A 42 5.78 -4.29 7.71
C GLU A 42 5.95 -3.15 8.74
N LEU A 43 4.84 -2.54 9.19
CA LEU A 43 4.88 -1.49 10.20
C LEU A 43 5.47 -2.01 11.52
N THR A 44 5.01 -3.17 11.98
CA THR A 44 5.46 -3.77 13.23
C THR A 44 6.94 -4.14 13.17
N ASP A 45 7.38 -4.74 12.05
CA ASP A 45 8.79 -5.09 11.82
C ASP A 45 9.69 -3.85 11.84
N ARG A 46 9.28 -2.77 11.18
CA ARG A 46 10.00 -1.49 11.21
C ARG A 46 10.11 -0.92 12.63
N ILE A 47 9.04 -0.98 13.42
CA ILE A 47 9.02 -0.51 14.81
C ILE A 47 9.99 -1.34 15.66
N LEU A 48 9.89 -2.67 15.59
CA LEU A 48 10.76 -3.60 16.32
C LEU A 48 12.23 -3.36 15.96
N HIS A 49 12.54 -3.26 14.67
CA HIS A 49 13.90 -3.00 14.20
C HIS A 49 14.48 -1.69 14.72
N GLN A 50 13.69 -0.60 14.79
CA GLN A 50 14.19 0.65 15.39
C GLN A 50 14.41 0.54 16.90
N MET A 51 13.56 -0.20 17.62
CA MET A 51 13.74 -0.44 19.06
C MET A 51 15.00 -1.25 19.35
N ASP A 52 15.30 -2.27 18.54
CA ASP A 52 16.54 -3.05 18.65
C ASP A 52 17.80 -2.17 18.46
N MET A 53 17.68 -1.07 17.72
CA MET A 53 18.73 -0.07 17.55
C MET A 53 18.76 0.99 18.68
N ASN A 54 18.08 0.76 19.80
CA ASN A 54 17.91 1.71 20.92
C ASN A 54 17.32 3.07 20.51
N LYS A 55 16.49 3.11 19.47
CA LYS A 55 15.76 4.32 19.07
C LYS A 55 14.34 4.29 19.64
N ALA A 56 13.73 5.47 19.76
CA ALA A 56 12.31 5.62 20.12
C ALA A 56 11.48 5.84 18.84
N PRO A 57 10.90 4.80 18.22
CA PRO A 57 10.10 4.97 17.01
C PRO A 57 8.82 5.75 17.31
N THR A 58 8.39 6.57 16.35
CA THR A 58 7.12 7.31 16.40
C THR A 58 6.39 7.12 15.07
N THR A 59 5.09 6.82 15.14
CA THR A 59 4.25 6.66 13.95
C THR A 59 3.31 7.85 13.82
N ILE A 60 3.22 8.41 12.62
CA ILE A 60 2.28 9.49 12.30
C ILE A 60 1.23 8.92 11.36
N PHE A 61 -0.03 9.01 11.77
CA PHE A 61 -1.17 8.55 10.98
C PHE A 61 -1.83 9.75 10.32
N PHE A 62 -2.03 9.67 9.01
CA PHE A 62 -2.72 10.67 8.21
C PHE A 62 -3.96 10.05 7.58
N ASP A 63 -5.02 10.85 7.46
CA ASP A 63 -6.21 10.50 6.72
C ASP A 63 -6.60 11.65 5.79
N LEU A 64 -7.26 11.33 4.68
CA LEU A 64 -7.74 12.33 3.73
C LEU A 64 -9.18 12.69 4.10
N SER A 65 -9.45 13.98 4.33
CA SER A 65 -10.80 14.51 4.59
C SER A 65 -11.58 14.76 3.29
#